data_AF-A0A2N5V1Q5-F1
#
_entry.id   AF-A0A2N5V1Q5-F1
#
_cell.length_a   1.000
_cell.length_b   1.000
_cell.length_c   1.000
_cell.angle_alpha   90.00
_cell.angle_beta   90.00
_cell.angle_gamma   90.00
#
_symmetry.space_group_name_H-M   'P 1'
#
loop_
_entity.id
_entity.type
_entity.pdbx_description
1 polymer ?
#
loop_
_entity_poly.entity_id
_entity_poly.type
_entity_poly.pdbx_seq_one_letter_code
_entity_poly.pdbx_strand_id
1 'polypeptide(L)'
;MLLTFVTLAALLILVYGGSEHGTAIDPPVINPNSTIETFHFMRPLSWSNKDFDLLTDNNKTKVMTIKTKLKDRLFDYRFALYLTLLQSQEHLDIKINGRVIHCGIKQTYKIMKDGKNIYQLLMDPRGLKTDRWYIKKSGGLTHSYTWKRHYRGLAGYVKSDDNRKVAYFKAVTWGSESYSAVEHSKIPGSVKYEIKTNGDVPLEVLVALYTSAVVRMDPCGW
;
A
#
# COMPACT_ATOMS: atom_id res chain seq x y z
N MET A 1 28.21 -23.12 29.95
CA MET A 1 27.12 -22.14 29.71
C MET A 1 27.47 -21.21 28.53
N LEU A 2 27.66 -21.76 27.32
CA LEU A 2 27.99 -20.96 26.12
C LEU A 2 27.07 -21.26 24.91
N LEU A 3 26.07 -22.13 25.09
CA LEU A 3 25.26 -22.70 24.01
C LEU A 3 23.85 -22.09 23.88
N THR A 4 23.47 -21.18 24.77
CA THR A 4 22.14 -20.51 24.73
C THR A 4 22.15 -19.14 24.06
N PHE A 5 23.32 -18.53 23.84
CA PHE A 5 23.41 -17.22 23.17
C PHE A 5 23.47 -17.31 21.64
N VAL A 6 23.95 -18.43 21.08
CA VAL A 6 24.08 -18.62 19.63
C VAL A 6 22.73 -18.87 18.95
N THR A 7 21.75 -19.45 19.66
CA THR A 7 20.41 -19.73 19.12
C THR A 7 19.54 -18.47 19.02
N LEU A 8 19.69 -17.50 19.92
CA LEU A 8 18.93 -16.24 19.88
C LEU A 8 19.42 -15.31 18.75
N ALA A 9 20.73 -15.28 18.50
CA ALA A 9 21.32 -14.52 17.39
C ALA A 9 20.94 -15.12 16.03
N ALA A 10 20.92 -16.45 15.89
CA ALA A 10 20.50 -17.12 14.65
C ALA A 10 19.00 -16.91 14.34
N LEU A 11 18.14 -16.83 15.37
CA LEU A 11 16.72 -16.51 15.22
C LEU A 11 16.48 -15.06 14.79
N LEU A 12 17.31 -14.11 15.24
CA LEU A 12 17.27 -12.73 14.76
C LEU A 12 17.74 -12.63 13.30
N ILE A 13 18.78 -13.37 12.90
CA ILE A 13 19.30 -13.34 11.52
C ILE A 13 18.30 -13.97 10.52
N LEU A 14 17.51 -14.98 10.92
CA LEU A 14 16.46 -15.56 10.07
C LEU A 14 15.23 -14.65 9.87
N VAL A 15 15.03 -13.64 10.71
CA VAL A 15 13.99 -12.61 10.55
C VAL A 15 14.50 -11.40 9.76
N TYR A 16 15.83 -11.21 9.70
CA TYR A 16 16.51 -10.09 9.02
C TYR A 16 16.96 -10.39 7.58
N GLY A 17 16.49 -11.49 6.99
CA GLY A 17 16.68 -11.79 5.57
C GLY A 17 15.79 -10.93 4.67
N GLY A 18 16.09 -9.62 4.57
CA GLY A 18 15.37 -8.74 3.66
C GLY A 18 15.53 -7.24 3.91
N SER A 19 16.71 -6.75 4.27
CA SER A 19 17.02 -5.32 4.13
C SER A 19 18.23 -5.17 3.23
N GLU A 20 18.03 -5.37 1.92
CA GLU A 20 18.94 -4.74 0.96
C GLU A 20 18.72 -3.23 1.05
N HIS A 21 19.78 -2.53 1.44
CA HIS A 21 19.92 -1.08 1.56
C HIS A 21 19.81 -0.34 0.22
N GLY A 22 18.69 -0.53 -0.47
CA GLY A 22 18.26 0.35 -1.54
C GLY A 22 16.75 0.44 -1.49
N THR A 23 16.20 1.65 -1.57
CA THR A 23 14.84 1.92 -2.06
C THR A 23 14.90 2.28 -3.56
N ALA A 24 15.93 1.78 -4.24
CA ALA A 24 16.17 2.03 -5.65
C ALA A 24 15.14 1.27 -6.47
N ILE A 25 14.40 2.02 -7.27
CA ILE A 25 13.47 1.51 -8.27
C ILE A 25 14.11 1.71 -9.64
N ASP A 26 13.73 0.86 -10.59
CA ASP A 26 14.25 0.92 -11.96
C ASP A 26 13.74 2.20 -12.65
N PRO A 27 14.52 2.78 -13.58
CA PRO A 27 14.10 3.95 -14.34
C PRO A 27 12.81 3.67 -15.13
N PRO A 28 12.03 4.69 -15.51
CA PRO A 28 10.81 4.48 -16.30
C PRO A 28 11.09 3.87 -17.67
N VAL A 29 10.14 3.09 -18.18
CA VAL A 29 10.16 2.55 -19.55
C VAL A 29 9.06 3.13 -20.40
N ILE A 30 7.87 3.28 -19.81
CA ILE A 30 6.68 3.71 -20.55
C ILE A 30 6.81 5.18 -20.95
N ASN A 31 7.34 6.01 -20.06
CA ASN A 31 7.64 7.41 -20.32
C ASN A 31 9.09 7.71 -19.91
N PRO A 32 10.07 7.62 -20.83
CA PRO A 32 11.48 7.85 -20.52
C PRO A 32 11.79 9.26 -19.98
N ASN A 33 10.90 10.22 -20.20
CA ASN A 33 11.03 11.59 -19.69
C ASN A 33 10.48 11.75 -18.26
N SER A 34 9.83 10.72 -17.72
CA SER A 34 9.35 10.73 -16.35
C SER A 34 10.52 10.66 -15.37
N THR A 35 10.39 11.36 -14.25
CA THR A 35 11.35 11.28 -13.15
C THR A 35 10.80 10.40 -12.05
N ILE A 36 11.67 9.81 -11.24
CA ILE A 36 11.24 9.14 -10.02
C ILE A 36 10.64 10.18 -9.08
N GLU A 37 9.40 9.95 -8.66
CA GLU A 37 8.66 10.83 -7.77
C GLU A 37 8.36 10.14 -6.44
N THR A 38 8.26 10.94 -5.38
CA THR A 38 7.92 10.49 -4.04
C THR A 38 6.69 11.25 -3.56
N PHE A 39 5.73 10.51 -3.02
CA PHE A 39 4.49 11.03 -2.45
C PHE A 39 4.30 10.52 -1.04
N HIS A 40 3.66 11.32 -0.19
CA HIS A 40 3.39 10.96 1.19
C HIS A 40 1.94 11.14 1.54
N PHE A 41 1.42 10.30 2.41
CA PHE A 41 0.11 10.49 3.01
C PHE A 41 0.12 10.06 4.48
N MET A 42 -0.75 10.68 5.26
CA MET A 42 -0.88 10.42 6.69
C MET A 42 -2.34 10.57 7.09
N ARG A 43 -2.78 9.80 8.10
CA ARG A 43 -4.11 10.01 8.69
C ARG A 43 -4.12 11.34 9.44
N PRO A 44 -5.03 12.27 9.14
CA PRO A 44 -5.19 13.46 9.95
C PRO A 44 -5.66 13.05 11.35
N LEU A 45 -5.39 13.88 12.35
CA LEU A 45 -5.89 13.70 13.72
C LEU A 45 -7.42 13.82 13.74
N SER A 46 -8.09 12.71 13.44
CA SER A 46 -9.54 12.55 13.45
C SER A 46 -9.88 11.18 14.00
N TRP A 47 -10.80 11.15 14.97
CA TRP A 47 -11.25 9.91 15.62
C TRP A 47 -12.39 9.22 14.86
N SER A 48 -13.06 9.94 13.94
CA SER A 48 -14.21 9.44 13.18
C SER A 48 -13.89 9.18 11.71
N ASN A 49 -12.94 9.89 11.12
CA ASN A 49 -12.60 9.79 9.70
C ASN A 49 -11.23 9.13 9.53
N LYS A 50 -11.20 8.03 8.79
CA LYS A 50 -9.95 7.36 8.35
C LYS A 50 -9.48 7.91 7.01
N ASP A 51 -9.73 9.19 6.75
CA ASP A 51 -9.36 9.86 5.50
C ASP A 51 -7.85 10.09 5.44
N PHE A 52 -7.34 10.39 4.25
CA PHE A 52 -5.94 10.74 4.04
C PHE A 52 -5.85 11.83 2.98
N ASP A 53 -4.75 12.57 3.03
CA ASP A 53 -4.38 13.50 1.98
C ASP A 53 -3.02 13.08 1.41
N LEU A 54 -2.94 12.99 0.08
CA LEU A 54 -1.70 12.70 -0.64
C LEU A 54 -1.00 14.01 -0.97
N LEU A 55 0.24 14.12 -0.52
CA LEU A 55 1.12 15.27 -0.67
C LEU A 55 2.34 14.86 -1.52
N THR A 56 2.91 15.80 -2.26
CA THR A 56 4.22 15.64 -2.89
C THR A 56 5.35 15.59 -1.85
N ASP A 57 6.52 15.08 -2.22
CA ASP A 57 7.69 14.87 -1.32
C ASP A 57 8.02 16.07 -0.41
N ASN A 58 7.92 17.27 -0.97
CA ASN A 58 8.20 18.52 -0.26
C ASN A 58 7.09 18.97 0.71
N ASN A 59 6.03 18.16 0.92
CA ASN A 59 4.84 18.43 1.73
C ASN A 59 4.08 19.73 1.35
N LYS A 60 4.35 20.31 0.18
CA LYS A 60 3.84 21.64 -0.21
C LYS A 60 2.55 21.61 -1.01
N THR A 61 2.24 20.49 -1.68
CA THR A 61 1.11 20.44 -2.60
C THR A 61 0.30 19.18 -2.40
N LYS A 62 -0.98 19.35 -2.12
CA LYS A 62 -1.96 18.27 -2.11
C LYS A 62 -2.32 17.90 -3.55
N VAL A 63 -2.17 16.63 -3.89
CA VAL A 63 -2.42 16.12 -5.25
C VAL A 63 -3.67 15.25 -5.31
N MET A 64 -4.03 14.61 -4.20
CA MET A 64 -5.20 13.72 -4.13
C MET A 64 -5.82 13.77 -2.74
N THR A 65 -7.16 13.74 -2.70
CA THR A 65 -7.91 13.49 -1.45
C THR A 65 -8.35 12.04 -1.43
N ILE A 66 -8.20 11.38 -0.29
CA ILE A 66 -8.47 9.96 -0.10
C ILE A 66 -9.50 9.84 1.01
N LYS A 67 -10.76 9.57 0.66
CA LYS A 67 -11.82 9.38 1.66
C LYS A 67 -12.09 7.92 1.88
N THR A 68 -12.10 7.48 3.14
CA THR A 68 -12.43 6.09 3.47
C THR A 68 -13.68 6.03 4.32
N LYS A 69 -14.54 5.06 4.00
CA LYS A 69 -15.70 4.71 4.81
C LYS A 69 -15.50 3.29 5.27
N LEU A 70 -15.09 3.13 6.52
CA LEU A 70 -15.07 1.86 7.21
C LEU A 70 -16.17 1.88 8.27
N LYS A 71 -17.25 1.14 8.05
CA LYS A 71 -18.29 0.98 9.07
C LYS A 71 -18.08 -0.37 9.75
N ASP A 72 -17.88 -0.32 11.05
CA ASP A 72 -17.90 -1.50 11.90
C ASP A 72 -19.36 -1.84 12.26
N ARG A 73 -19.77 -3.04 11.91
CA ARG A 73 -20.89 -3.75 12.51
C ARG A 73 -20.33 -5.09 12.92
N LEU A 74 -20.67 -5.61 14.09
CA LEU A 74 -20.22 -6.92 14.59
C LEU A 74 -20.04 -7.90 13.43
N PHE A 75 -18.78 -8.17 13.04
CA PHE A 75 -18.32 -9.10 11.98
C PHE A 75 -18.34 -8.64 10.51
N ASP A 76 -18.88 -7.46 10.17
CA ASP A 76 -18.96 -6.91 8.81
C ASP A 76 -18.23 -5.56 8.68
N TYR A 77 -16.96 -5.59 8.31
CA TYR A 77 -16.17 -4.38 7.99
C TYR A 77 -16.52 -3.83 6.61
N ARG A 78 -17.62 -3.08 6.51
CA ARG A 78 -18.02 -2.47 5.23
C ARG A 78 -16.99 -1.45 4.79
N PHE A 79 -16.46 -1.62 3.58
CA PHE A 79 -15.37 -0.81 3.04
C PHE A 79 -15.81 -0.08 1.78
N ALA A 80 -15.54 1.22 1.76
CA ALA A 80 -15.47 2.02 0.55
C ALA A 80 -14.30 2.98 0.63
N LEU A 81 -13.67 3.24 -0.51
CA LEU A 81 -12.58 4.17 -0.66
C LEU A 81 -12.85 5.03 -1.89
N TYR A 82 -12.67 6.33 -1.75
CA TYR A 82 -12.90 7.33 -2.79
C TYR A 82 -11.64 8.14 -2.98
N LEU A 83 -11.17 8.23 -4.22
CA LEU A 83 -10.06 9.11 -4.59
C LEU A 83 -10.61 10.30 -5.37
N THR A 84 -10.09 11.48 -5.09
CA THR A 84 -10.35 12.69 -5.88
C THR A 84 -9.01 13.28 -6.30
N LEU A 85 -8.73 13.22 -7.59
CA LEU A 85 -7.53 13.80 -8.20
C LEU A 85 -7.75 15.32 -8.29
N LEU A 86 -6.94 16.11 -7.60
CA LEU A 86 -7.23 17.55 -7.46
C LEU A 86 -6.95 18.36 -8.72
N GLN A 87 -6.01 17.92 -9.56
CA GLN A 87 -5.70 18.62 -10.82
C GLN A 87 -6.80 18.44 -11.87
N SER A 88 -7.33 17.22 -12.01
CA SER A 88 -8.34 16.90 -13.02
C SER A 88 -9.79 16.90 -12.49
N GLN A 89 -9.97 17.01 -11.17
CA GLN A 89 -11.24 16.80 -10.46
C GLN A 89 -11.87 15.42 -10.73
N GLU A 90 -11.07 14.45 -11.19
CA GLU A 90 -11.56 13.10 -11.44
C GLU A 90 -11.83 12.35 -10.12
N HIS A 91 -12.95 11.63 -10.09
CA HIS A 91 -13.38 10.82 -8.97
C HIS A 91 -13.27 9.34 -9.29
N LEU A 92 -12.63 8.58 -8.39
CA LEU A 92 -12.48 7.14 -8.51
C LEU A 92 -13.05 6.44 -7.28
N ASP A 93 -13.92 5.46 -7.51
CA ASP A 93 -14.46 4.61 -6.45
C ASP A 93 -13.71 3.28 -6.39
N ILE A 94 -13.20 2.92 -5.23
CA ILE A 94 -12.61 1.61 -5.00
C ILE A 94 -13.64 0.73 -4.31
N LYS A 95 -14.10 -0.30 -5.03
CA LYS A 95 -15.13 -1.24 -4.57
C LYS A 95 -14.53 -2.62 -4.34
N ILE A 96 -14.70 -3.14 -3.13
CA ILE A 96 -14.37 -4.54 -2.81
C ILE A 96 -15.54 -5.46 -3.15
N ASN A 97 -15.25 -6.66 -3.65
CA ASN A 97 -16.28 -7.69 -3.83
C ASN A 97 -16.96 -8.01 -2.49
N GLY A 98 -18.30 -8.06 -2.48
CA GLY A 98 -19.08 -8.24 -1.25
C GLY A 98 -19.18 -6.98 -0.36
N ARG A 99 -18.50 -5.88 -0.70
CA ARG A 99 -18.47 -4.60 0.05
C ARG A 99 -17.95 -4.70 1.49
N VAL A 100 -17.43 -5.85 1.90
CA VAL A 100 -16.95 -6.14 3.25
C VAL A 100 -15.52 -6.65 3.18
N ILE A 101 -14.67 -6.24 4.12
CA ILE A 101 -13.32 -6.80 4.30
C ILE A 101 -13.44 -8.13 5.04
N HIS A 102 -12.97 -9.19 4.40
CA HIS A 102 -12.85 -10.52 4.99
C HIS A 102 -11.37 -10.86 5.21
N CYS A 103 -10.96 -10.89 6.47
CA CYS A 103 -9.58 -11.19 6.86
C CYS A 103 -9.22 -12.64 6.51
N GLY A 104 -8.02 -12.88 5.99
CA GLY A 104 -7.56 -14.22 5.59
C GLY A 104 -8.19 -14.80 4.32
N ILE A 105 -9.08 -14.07 3.63
CA ILE A 105 -9.71 -14.52 2.37
C ILE A 105 -9.22 -13.65 1.21
N LYS A 106 -9.02 -14.27 0.03
CA LYS A 106 -8.70 -13.56 -1.20
C LYS A 106 -9.83 -12.61 -1.58
N GLN A 107 -9.51 -11.36 -1.92
CA GLN A 107 -10.51 -10.36 -2.28
C GLN A 107 -10.09 -9.53 -3.48
N THR A 108 -11.09 -9.17 -4.28
CA THR A 108 -10.90 -8.33 -5.46
C THR A 108 -11.40 -6.93 -5.18
N TYR A 109 -10.55 -5.96 -5.45
CA TYR A 109 -10.88 -4.54 -5.42
C TYR A 109 -10.92 -4.03 -6.86
N LYS A 110 -11.95 -3.26 -7.20
CA LYS A 110 -12.13 -2.65 -8.52
C LYS A 110 -12.02 -1.14 -8.36
N ILE A 111 -11.17 -0.53 -9.18
CA ILE A 111 -11.08 0.93 -9.32
C ILE A 111 -12.07 1.32 -10.42
N MET A 112 -13.08 2.08 -10.04
CA MET A 112 -14.17 2.47 -10.92
C MET A 112 -14.06 3.95 -11.27
N LYS A 113 -14.26 4.28 -12.55
CA LYS A 113 -14.40 5.64 -13.06
C LYS A 113 -15.71 5.71 -13.84
N ASP A 114 -16.59 6.64 -13.51
CA ASP A 114 -17.90 6.81 -14.15
C ASP A 114 -18.71 5.50 -14.25
N GLY A 115 -18.70 4.72 -13.18
CA GLY A 115 -19.39 3.42 -13.10
C GLY A 115 -18.71 2.28 -13.87
N LYS A 116 -17.61 2.52 -14.59
CA LYS A 116 -16.85 1.50 -15.33
C LYS A 116 -15.62 1.05 -14.55
N ASN A 117 -15.34 -0.25 -14.56
CA ASN A 117 -14.14 -0.80 -13.95
C ASN A 117 -12.93 -0.54 -14.86
N ILE A 118 -11.98 0.28 -14.40
CA ILE A 118 -10.78 0.62 -15.17
C ILE A 118 -9.55 -0.19 -14.74
N TYR A 119 -9.46 -0.53 -13.44
CA TYR A 119 -8.37 -1.35 -12.91
C TYR A 119 -8.86 -2.34 -11.86
N GLN A 120 -8.17 -3.47 -11.77
CA GLN A 120 -8.50 -4.50 -10.78
C GLN A 120 -7.27 -4.86 -9.94
N LEU A 121 -7.46 -4.83 -8.62
CA LEU A 121 -6.49 -5.28 -7.63
C LEU A 121 -6.98 -6.60 -7.01
N LEU A 122 -6.07 -7.55 -6.83
CA LEU A 122 -6.35 -8.80 -6.13
C LEU A 122 -5.48 -8.89 -4.89
N MET A 123 -6.12 -8.92 -3.74
CA MET A 123 -5.49 -9.25 -2.47
C MET A 123 -5.54 -10.77 -2.27
N ASP A 124 -4.38 -11.36 -1.99
CA ASP A 124 -4.18 -12.79 -1.78
C ASP A 124 -3.40 -13.00 -0.46
N PRO A 125 -4.09 -13.31 0.65
CA PRO A 125 -3.43 -13.58 1.91
C PRO A 125 -2.73 -14.95 1.86
N ARG A 126 -1.42 -15.00 2.12
CA ARG A 126 -0.65 -16.26 2.14
C ARG A 126 -0.22 -16.65 3.56
N GLY A 127 -1.10 -16.42 4.53
CA GLY A 127 -0.89 -16.75 5.94
C GLY A 127 0.12 -15.84 6.64
N LEU A 128 0.65 -16.30 7.77
CA LEU A 128 1.48 -15.52 8.70
C LEU A 128 2.88 -15.13 8.20
N LYS A 129 3.17 -15.23 6.90
CA LYS A 129 4.52 -14.94 6.36
C LYS A 129 4.51 -13.76 5.41
N THR A 130 3.65 -13.79 4.40
CA THR A 130 3.62 -12.75 3.37
C THR A 130 2.22 -12.59 2.81
N ASP A 131 1.78 -11.35 2.67
CA ASP A 131 0.60 -11.02 1.88
C ASP A 131 1.01 -10.56 0.49
N ARG A 132 0.08 -10.71 -0.46
CA ARG A 132 0.33 -10.32 -1.84
C ARG A 132 -0.83 -9.52 -2.38
N TRP A 133 -0.49 -8.41 -3.03
CA TRP A 133 -1.40 -7.62 -3.83
C TRP A 133 -0.97 -7.70 -5.28
N TYR A 134 -1.92 -7.95 -6.17
CA TYR A 134 -1.69 -7.97 -7.61
C TYR A 134 -2.48 -6.86 -8.28
N ILE A 135 -1.83 -6.12 -9.16
CA ILE A 135 -2.47 -5.21 -10.11
C ILE A 135 -2.60 -5.99 -11.42
N LYS A 136 -3.84 -6.25 -11.84
CA LYS A 136 -4.09 -6.92 -13.13
C LYS A 136 -3.70 -6.00 -14.29
N LYS A 137 -3.16 -6.60 -15.35
CA LYS A 137 -2.92 -5.92 -16.62
C LYS A 137 -4.26 -5.49 -17.24
N SER A 138 -4.62 -4.22 -17.07
CA SER A 138 -5.85 -3.62 -17.58
C SER A 138 -5.72 -2.09 -17.64
N GLY A 139 -6.69 -1.39 -18.26
CA GLY A 139 -6.76 0.08 -18.23
C GLY A 139 -5.55 0.79 -18.84
N GLY A 140 -4.88 0.18 -19.82
CA GLY A 140 -3.67 0.74 -20.45
C GLY A 140 -2.35 0.28 -19.81
N LEU A 141 -2.38 -0.52 -18.75
CA LEU A 141 -1.17 -1.14 -18.20
C LEU A 141 -0.55 -2.15 -19.18
N THR A 142 0.75 -2.04 -19.41
CA THR A 142 1.52 -2.94 -20.27
C THR A 142 1.94 -4.23 -19.56
N HIS A 143 2.04 -4.20 -18.23
CA HIS A 143 2.39 -5.33 -17.38
C HIS A 143 1.32 -5.59 -16.32
N SER A 144 1.36 -6.80 -15.77
CA SER A 144 0.78 -7.05 -14.45
C SER A 144 1.83 -6.76 -13.38
N TYR A 145 1.38 -6.34 -12.19
CA TYR A 145 2.29 -5.96 -11.12
C TYR A 145 1.95 -6.68 -9.82
N THR A 146 2.96 -6.95 -9.01
CA THR A 146 2.83 -7.63 -7.74
C THR A 146 3.57 -6.86 -6.66
N TRP A 147 2.87 -6.60 -5.56
CA TRP A 147 3.47 -6.18 -4.30
C TRP A 147 3.40 -7.34 -3.31
N LYS A 148 4.57 -7.85 -2.90
CA LYS A 148 4.70 -8.81 -1.80
C LYS A 148 5.17 -8.05 -0.57
N ARG A 149 4.52 -8.27 0.56
CA ARG A 149 4.88 -7.64 1.84
C ARG A 149 4.85 -8.66 2.96
N HIS A 150 5.59 -8.37 4.02
CA HIS A 150 5.42 -9.06 5.29
C HIS A 150 4.00 -8.79 5.83
N TYR A 151 3.36 -9.78 6.45
CA TYR A 151 1.96 -9.65 6.91
C TYR A 151 1.78 -8.51 7.92
N ARG A 152 2.77 -8.25 8.79
CA ARG A 152 2.74 -7.09 9.71
C ARG A 152 3.35 -5.80 9.14
N GLY A 153 3.86 -5.86 7.92
CA GLY A 153 4.58 -4.77 7.29
C GLY A 153 3.78 -4.14 6.17
N LEU A 154 4.08 -2.87 5.91
CA LEU A 154 3.52 -2.09 4.81
C LEU A 154 4.61 -1.58 3.84
N ALA A 155 5.86 -2.00 4.06
CA ALA A 155 6.96 -1.71 3.16
C ALA A 155 7.14 -2.79 2.09
N GLY A 156 7.62 -2.41 0.92
CA GLY A 156 8.06 -3.36 -0.11
C GLY A 156 7.94 -2.84 -1.53
N TYR A 157 8.54 -3.56 -2.46
CA TYR A 157 8.55 -3.23 -3.87
C TYR A 157 7.28 -3.69 -4.59
N VAL A 158 6.72 -2.80 -5.41
CA VAL A 158 5.82 -3.17 -6.50
C VAL A 158 6.69 -3.56 -7.69
N LYS A 159 6.51 -4.78 -8.16
CA LYS A 159 7.27 -5.32 -9.28
C LYS A 159 6.38 -5.70 -10.45
N SER A 160 6.81 -5.43 -11.67
CA SER A 160 6.17 -5.98 -12.87
C SER A 160 6.41 -7.48 -13.00
N ASP A 161 5.71 -8.12 -13.93
CA ASP A 161 5.83 -9.55 -14.24
C ASP A 161 7.19 -9.93 -14.86
N ASP A 162 7.92 -8.98 -15.44
CA ASP A 162 9.34 -9.10 -15.82
C ASP A 162 10.32 -8.79 -14.66
N ASN A 163 9.80 -8.68 -13.42
CA ASN A 163 10.53 -8.49 -12.17
C ASN A 163 11.24 -7.13 -11.99
N ARG A 164 10.93 -6.12 -12.82
CA ARG A 164 11.39 -4.75 -12.58
C ARG A 164 10.73 -4.14 -11.36
N LYS A 165 11.47 -3.38 -10.57
CA LYS A 165 11.00 -2.60 -9.41
C LYS A 165 10.47 -1.26 -9.91
N VAL A 166 9.15 -1.09 -9.99
CA VAL A 166 8.54 0.13 -10.57
C VAL A 166 8.05 1.12 -9.51
N ALA A 167 7.76 0.62 -8.30
CA ALA A 167 7.45 1.46 -7.16
C ALA A 167 7.93 0.81 -5.86
N TYR A 168 8.06 1.61 -4.81
CA TYR A 168 8.36 1.18 -3.47
C TYR A 168 7.40 1.84 -2.50
N PHE A 169 6.76 1.01 -1.67
CA PHE A 169 5.97 1.47 -0.55
C PHE A 169 6.80 1.45 0.71
N LYS A 170 6.61 2.47 1.53
CA LYS A 170 7.27 2.62 2.82
C LYS A 170 6.27 3.16 3.82
N ALA A 171 6.36 2.67 5.05
CA ALA A 171 5.71 3.26 6.21
C ALA A 171 6.83 3.73 7.14
N VAL A 172 6.63 4.81 7.88
CA VAL A 172 7.54 5.26 8.93
C VAL A 172 6.72 5.53 10.17
N THR A 173 7.04 4.79 11.24
CA THR A 173 6.32 4.81 12.51
C THR A 173 7.31 5.25 13.58
N TRP A 174 7.00 6.30 14.34
CA TRP A 174 7.86 6.82 15.43
C TRP A 174 9.33 7.10 15.04
N GLY A 175 9.59 7.41 13.76
CA GLY A 175 10.95 7.70 13.26
C GLY A 175 11.83 6.48 12.97
N SER A 176 11.31 5.25 13.00
CA SER A 176 12.08 4.03 12.67
C SER A 176 11.55 3.31 11.44
N GLU A 177 12.43 3.11 10.44
CA GLU A 177 12.14 2.35 9.22
C GLU A 177 12.15 0.83 9.45
N SER A 178 13.01 0.35 10.36
CA SER A 178 13.10 -1.08 10.67
C SER A 178 11.84 -1.57 11.39
N TYR A 179 11.24 -0.71 12.21
CA TYR A 179 10.02 -1.03 12.96
C TYR A 179 8.78 -1.05 12.06
N SER A 180 8.70 -0.16 11.08
CA SER A 180 7.56 -0.06 10.15
C SER A 180 7.53 -1.16 9.09
N ALA A 181 8.64 -1.87 8.88
CA ALA A 181 8.66 -3.10 8.10
C ALA A 181 7.90 -4.25 8.79
N VAL A 182 7.66 -4.16 10.10
CA VAL A 182 7.08 -5.22 10.93
C VAL A 182 5.91 -4.78 11.81
N GLU A 183 5.55 -3.48 11.82
CA GLU A 183 4.44 -2.98 12.63
C GLU A 183 3.68 -1.82 11.95
N HIS A 184 2.35 -1.85 12.09
CA HIS A 184 1.42 -0.80 11.67
C HIS A 184 0.74 -0.21 12.91
N SER A 185 0.68 1.11 12.98
CA SER A 185 -0.07 1.81 14.02
C SER A 185 -1.40 2.33 13.48
N LYS A 186 -2.47 2.10 14.25
CA LYS A 186 -3.82 2.61 13.97
C LYS A 186 -4.01 4.06 14.42
N ILE A 187 -3.09 4.59 15.22
CA ILE A 187 -3.18 5.92 15.83
C ILE A 187 -3.07 7.00 14.74
N PRO A 188 -4.06 7.89 14.59
CA PRO A 188 -3.96 9.01 13.65
C PRO A 188 -2.69 9.84 13.86
N GLY A 189 -2.06 10.31 12.79
CA GLY A 189 -0.80 11.09 12.85
C GLY A 189 0.47 10.32 13.22
N SER A 190 0.39 9.02 13.57
CA SER A 190 1.56 8.25 14.05
C SER A 190 2.36 7.52 12.97
N VAL A 191 1.81 7.42 11.75
CA VAL A 191 2.45 6.73 10.61
C VAL A 191 2.42 7.62 9.38
N LYS A 192 3.60 7.90 8.84
CA LYS A 192 3.77 8.51 7.52
C LYS A 192 3.93 7.39 6.48
N TYR A 193 3.05 7.36 5.49
CA TYR A 193 3.14 6.43 4.36
C TYR A 193 3.77 7.15 3.18
N GLU A 194 4.63 6.45 2.45
CA GLU A 194 5.37 6.96 1.31
C GLU A 194 5.21 6.02 0.10
N ILE A 195 5.00 6.61 -1.06
CA ILE A 195 4.99 5.96 -2.37
C ILE A 195 6.10 6.59 -3.19
N LYS A 196 7.13 5.81 -3.51
CA LYS A 196 8.13 6.16 -4.51
C LYS A 196 7.81 5.43 -5.80
N THR A 197 7.68 6.13 -6.93
CA THR A 197 7.25 5.54 -8.20
C THR A 197 8.06 6.09 -9.37
N ASN A 198 8.26 5.27 -10.39
CA ASN A 198 8.86 5.68 -11.66
C ASN A 198 7.80 6.10 -12.70
N GLY A 199 6.50 5.99 -12.39
CA GLY A 199 5.41 6.37 -13.29
C GLY A 199 4.92 5.26 -14.23
N ASP A 200 5.53 4.06 -14.24
CA ASP A 200 5.06 2.94 -15.08
C ASP A 200 3.69 2.38 -14.59
N VAL A 201 3.34 2.66 -13.33
CA VAL A 201 2.00 2.42 -12.76
C VAL A 201 1.37 3.77 -12.41
N PRO A 202 0.15 4.08 -12.88
CA PRO A 202 -0.53 5.33 -12.53
C PRO A 202 -0.65 5.51 -11.01
N LEU A 203 -0.43 6.74 -10.56
CA LEU A 203 -0.36 7.07 -9.13
C LEU A 203 -1.65 6.67 -8.39
N GLU A 204 -2.82 6.88 -8.98
CA GLU A 204 -4.11 6.50 -8.42
C GLU A 204 -4.25 5.00 -8.17
N VAL A 205 -3.60 4.17 -8.98
CA VAL A 205 -3.61 2.71 -8.80
C VAL A 205 -2.74 2.33 -7.61
N LEU A 206 -1.55 2.94 -7.49
CA LEU A 206 -0.64 2.74 -6.35
C LEU A 206 -1.27 3.22 -5.04
N VAL A 207 -1.91 4.39 -5.06
CA VAL A 207 -2.62 4.96 -3.90
C VAL A 207 -3.81 4.09 -3.50
N ALA A 208 -4.66 3.69 -4.47
CA ALA A 208 -5.79 2.80 -4.21
C ALA A 208 -5.34 1.50 -3.54
N LEU A 209 -4.28 0.88 -4.06
CA LEU A 209 -3.71 -0.35 -3.53
C LEU A 209 -3.16 -0.12 -2.11
N TYR A 210 -2.32 0.89 -1.93
CA TYR A 210 -1.61 1.06 -0.67
C TYR A 210 -2.56 1.49 0.45
N THR A 211 -3.46 2.45 0.19
CA THR A 211 -4.50 2.82 1.16
C THR A 211 -5.45 1.66 1.47
N SER A 212 -5.83 0.85 0.47
CA SER A 212 -6.68 -0.33 0.73
C SER A 212 -6.00 -1.32 1.67
N ALA A 213 -4.68 -1.53 1.52
CA ALA A 213 -3.91 -2.37 2.43
C ALA A 213 -3.83 -1.76 3.84
N VAL A 214 -3.52 -0.47 3.96
CA VAL A 214 -3.49 0.26 5.23
C VAL A 214 -4.83 0.17 5.97
N VAL A 215 -5.94 0.40 5.28
CA VAL A 215 -7.29 0.35 5.88
C VAL A 215 -7.69 -1.08 6.24
N ARG A 216 -7.30 -2.08 5.44
CA ARG A 216 -7.53 -3.50 5.73
C ARG A 216 -6.76 -3.98 6.96
N MET A 217 -5.57 -3.46 7.19
CA MET A 217 -4.75 -3.82 8.33
C MET A 217 -5.37 -3.37 9.67
N ASP A 218 -6.23 -2.35 9.67
CA ASP A 218 -6.93 -1.90 10.87
C ASP A 218 -7.86 -2.98 11.49
N PRO A 219 -8.81 -3.60 10.75
CA PRO A 219 -9.62 -4.69 11.28
C PRO A 219 -8.88 -6.03 11.30
N CYS A 220 -8.00 -6.31 10.33
CA CYS A 220 -7.38 -7.62 10.22
C CYS A 220 -6.13 -7.81 11.06
N GLY A 221 -5.43 -6.73 11.43
CA GLY A 221 -4.15 -6.82 12.15
C GLY A 221 -2.97 -7.27 11.29
N TRP A 222 -3.20 -7.56 10.02
CA TRP A 222 -2.21 -7.90 9.00
C TRP A 222 -2.67 -7.48 7.61
#